data_AF-A0A1L5KF04-F1
#
_entry.id   AF-A0A1L5KF04-F1
#
_cell.length_a   1.000
_cell.length_b   1.000
_cell.length_c   1.000
_cell.angle_alpha   90.00
_cell.angle_beta   90.00
_cell.angle_gamma   90.00
#
_symmetry.space_group_name_H-M   'P 1'
#
loop_
_entity.id
_entity.type
_entity.pdbx_description
1 polymer ?
#
loop_
_entity_poly.entity_id
_entity_poly.type
_entity_poly.pdbx_seq_one_letter_code
_entity_poly.pdbx_strand_id
1 'polypeptide(L)'
;MGCAFCATGLNGLKRSLTAQEIVDQVLHVSNDFGERVTSVVFMGQGEPFANYDEVLKALRILNDPDGIGIGARHLTVSTSGVIPGIRKFADIPEQFTLAVSLHSAIQSTRNKLMPGVKKYTLLRLHEALQLYTEKTGRRPTYEYAMIEGVNDTNPEMQALCDFCEGTLCHVNLIQLNDIEGSPLKPSPIHKVEDLQRRLESRGIETTIRNSRGNDIDAACGQLKQRFKVQKNA
;
A
#
# COMPACT_ATOMS: atom_id res chain seq x y z
N MET A 1 11.85 3.40 -4.53
CA MET A 1 11.36 3.59 -3.15
C MET A 1 12.24 2.91 -2.11
N GLY A 2 12.66 1.66 -2.31
CA GLY A 2 13.67 1.02 -1.46
C GLY A 2 13.18 0.70 -0.05
N CYS A 3 11.89 0.40 0.13
CA CYS A 3 11.34 0.04 1.43
C CYS A 3 12.04 -1.21 1.97
N ALA A 4 12.52 -1.15 3.22
CA ALA A 4 13.39 -2.17 3.81
C ALA A 4 12.70 -3.54 3.98
N PHE A 5 11.37 -3.53 4.08
CA PHE A 5 10.52 -4.72 4.18
C PHE A 5 10.00 -5.21 2.82
N CYS A 6 10.37 -4.56 1.71
CA CYS A 6 9.87 -4.90 0.38
C CYS A 6 10.98 -5.49 -0.49
N ALA A 7 10.77 -6.73 -0.91
CA ALA A 7 11.64 -7.46 -1.82
C ALA A 7 11.88 -6.73 -3.16
N THR A 8 10.86 -6.06 -3.70
CA THR A 8 10.95 -5.29 -4.94
C THR A 8 11.90 -4.09 -4.80
N GLY A 9 11.94 -3.49 -3.61
CA GLY A 9 12.82 -2.35 -3.33
C GLY A 9 14.32 -2.67 -3.51
N LEU A 10 14.70 -3.93 -3.33
CA LEU A 10 16.09 -4.40 -3.43
C LEU A 10 16.58 -4.58 -4.88
N ASN A 11 15.68 -4.84 -5.83
CA ASN A 11 16.04 -5.18 -7.21
C ASN A 11 16.17 -3.94 -8.13
N GLY A 12 15.95 -2.74 -7.60
CA GLY A 12 15.97 -1.50 -8.38
C GLY A 12 14.80 -1.35 -9.35
N LEU A 13 14.75 -0.21 -10.05
CA LEU A 13 13.74 0.08 -11.08
C LEU A 13 14.32 -0.18 -12.46
N LYS A 14 13.65 -1.01 -13.28
CA LYS A 14 14.01 -1.20 -14.71
C LYS A 14 13.33 -0.17 -15.61
N ARG A 15 11.99 -0.14 -15.59
CA ARG A 15 11.15 0.84 -16.31
C ARG A 15 9.76 0.88 -15.70
N SER A 16 9.00 1.91 -16.05
CA SER A 16 7.55 1.95 -15.82
C SER A 16 6.82 1.01 -16.78
N LEU A 17 5.66 0.53 -16.34
CA LEU A 17 4.71 -0.20 -17.17
C LEU A 17 3.79 0.78 -17.90
N THR A 18 3.34 0.41 -19.11
CA THR A 18 2.26 1.13 -19.79
C THR A 18 0.91 0.75 -19.19
N ALA A 19 -0.13 1.55 -19.45
CA ALA A 19 -1.49 1.25 -19.05
C ALA A 19 -1.97 -0.10 -19.61
N GLN A 20 -1.55 -0.46 -20.83
CA GLN A 20 -1.87 -1.75 -21.45
C GLN A 20 -1.26 -2.90 -20.66
N GLU A 21 0.02 -2.82 -20.31
CA GLU A 21 0.70 -3.86 -19.52
C GLU A 21 0.09 -4.01 -18.10
N ILE A 22 -0.49 -2.93 -17.55
CA ILE A 22 -1.21 -2.98 -16.27
C ILE A 22 -2.56 -3.67 -16.44
N VAL A 23 -3.35 -3.29 -17.45
CA VAL A 23 -4.68 -3.87 -17.72
C VAL A 23 -4.57 -5.34 -18.13
N ASP A 24 -3.56 -5.70 -18.91
CA ASP A 24 -3.33 -7.07 -19.37
C ASP A 24 -3.13 -8.05 -18.20
N GLN A 25 -2.57 -7.60 -17.07
CA GLN A 25 -2.48 -8.44 -15.87
C GLN A 25 -3.85 -8.82 -15.33
N VAL A 26 -4.81 -7.89 -15.36
CA VAL A 26 -6.19 -8.14 -14.89
C VAL A 26 -6.92 -9.07 -15.85
N LEU A 27 -6.80 -8.82 -17.16
CA LEU A 27 -7.40 -9.67 -18.19
C LEU A 27 -6.84 -11.08 -18.18
N HIS A 28 -5.52 -11.22 -17.99
CA HIS A 28 -4.86 -12.52 -17.90
C HIS A 28 -5.41 -13.35 -16.75
N VAL A 29 -5.51 -12.77 -15.55
CA VAL A 29 -6.09 -13.46 -14.38
C VAL A 29 -7.56 -13.80 -14.61
N SER A 30 -8.35 -12.87 -15.16
CA SER A 30 -9.77 -13.12 -15.45
C SER A 30 -9.96 -14.30 -16.41
N ASN A 31 -9.15 -14.36 -17.46
CA ASN A 31 -9.20 -15.44 -18.44
C ASN A 31 -8.71 -16.78 -17.89
N ASP A 32 -7.62 -16.78 -17.11
CA ASP A 32 -7.03 -17.99 -16.52
C ASP A 32 -8.00 -18.68 -15.54
N PHE A 33 -8.71 -17.88 -14.73
CA PHE A 33 -9.71 -18.41 -13.78
C PHE A 33 -11.09 -18.59 -14.41
N GLY A 34 -11.33 -18.06 -15.61
CA GLY A 34 -12.66 -18.06 -16.24
C GLY A 34 -13.70 -17.25 -15.45
N GLU A 35 -13.27 -16.32 -14.60
CA GLU A 35 -14.10 -15.54 -13.70
C GLU A 35 -13.87 -14.04 -13.88
N ARG A 36 -14.92 -13.24 -13.70
CA ARG A 36 -14.82 -11.78 -13.78
C ARG A 36 -14.14 -11.22 -12.52
N VAL A 37 -13.07 -10.45 -12.73
CA VAL A 37 -12.43 -9.69 -11.64
C VAL A 37 -13.37 -8.59 -11.12
N THR A 38 -13.61 -8.57 -9.81
CA THR A 38 -14.53 -7.62 -9.15
C THR A 38 -13.82 -6.45 -8.48
N SER A 39 -12.52 -6.56 -8.22
CA SER A 39 -11.71 -5.54 -7.55
C SER A 39 -10.24 -5.63 -7.95
N VAL A 40 -9.55 -4.49 -8.00
CA VAL A 40 -8.12 -4.42 -8.29
C VAL A 40 -7.44 -3.51 -7.27
N VAL A 41 -6.32 -3.98 -6.73
CA VAL A 41 -5.48 -3.20 -5.82
C VAL A 41 -4.08 -3.00 -6.42
N PHE A 42 -3.64 -1.76 -6.52
CA PHE A 42 -2.33 -1.40 -7.06
C PHE A 42 -1.27 -1.50 -5.94
N MET A 43 -1.09 -2.72 -5.44
CA MET A 43 -0.18 -3.08 -4.34
C MET A 43 0.86 -4.13 -4.77
N GLY A 44 1.06 -4.28 -6.09
CA GLY A 44 2.08 -5.15 -6.69
C GLY A 44 3.48 -4.55 -6.63
N GLN A 45 4.25 -4.70 -7.71
CA GLN A 45 5.59 -4.13 -7.83
C GLN A 45 5.55 -2.67 -8.26
N GLY A 46 6.28 -1.79 -7.55
CA GLY A 46 6.49 -0.40 -7.93
C GLY A 46 5.76 0.62 -7.06
N GLU A 47 5.86 1.89 -7.43
CA GLU A 47 5.14 3.00 -6.80
C GLU A 47 4.18 3.61 -7.83
N PRO A 48 2.86 3.44 -7.67
CA PRO A 48 1.89 3.91 -8.64
C PRO A 48 2.00 5.40 -8.97
N PHE A 49 2.25 6.26 -7.98
CA PHE A 49 2.39 7.70 -8.21
C PHE A 49 3.73 8.13 -8.83
N ALA A 50 4.69 7.22 -8.98
CA ALA A 50 5.87 7.44 -9.82
C ALA A 50 5.58 7.17 -11.31
N ASN A 51 4.44 6.53 -11.61
CA ASN A 51 3.95 6.23 -12.96
C ASN A 51 2.50 6.73 -13.14
N TYR A 52 2.24 7.94 -12.64
CA TYR A 52 0.90 8.45 -12.38
C TYR A 52 -0.03 8.39 -13.62
N ASP A 53 0.45 8.88 -14.77
CA ASP A 53 -0.40 9.03 -15.97
C ASP A 53 -0.82 7.67 -16.54
N GLU A 54 0.11 6.71 -16.61
CA GLU A 54 -0.19 5.33 -17.08
C GLU A 54 -1.09 4.59 -16.07
N VAL A 55 -0.89 4.79 -14.77
CA VAL A 55 -1.77 4.23 -13.73
C VAL A 55 -3.18 4.79 -13.82
N LEU A 56 -3.32 6.11 -13.97
CA LEU A 56 -4.63 6.75 -14.10
C LEU A 56 -5.35 6.29 -15.38
N LYS A 57 -4.61 6.16 -16.48
CA LYS A 57 -5.14 5.61 -17.73
C LYS A 57 -5.62 4.17 -17.56
N ALA A 58 -4.84 3.33 -16.88
CA ALA A 58 -5.25 1.96 -16.57
C ALA A 58 -6.51 1.91 -15.69
N LEU A 59 -6.57 2.69 -14.61
CA LEU A 59 -7.75 2.80 -13.74
C LEU A 59 -9.01 3.15 -14.53
N ARG A 60 -8.92 4.11 -15.46
CA ARG A 60 -10.04 4.52 -16.31
C ARG A 60 -10.50 3.38 -17.22
N ILE A 61 -9.57 2.66 -17.85
CA ILE A 61 -9.90 1.49 -18.69
C ILE A 61 -10.58 0.39 -17.87
N LEU A 62 -10.06 0.10 -16.67
CA LEU A 62 -10.65 -0.91 -15.77
C LEU A 62 -12.05 -0.50 -15.28
N ASN A 63 -12.29 0.81 -15.13
CA ASN A 63 -13.56 1.36 -14.65
C ASN A 63 -14.59 1.59 -15.76
N ASP A 64 -14.16 1.65 -17.02
CA ASP A 64 -15.01 1.93 -18.17
C ASP A 64 -16.16 0.91 -18.26
N PRO A 65 -17.43 1.35 -18.30
CA PRO A 65 -18.59 0.46 -18.41
C PRO A 65 -18.63 -0.33 -19.73
N ASP A 66 -18.04 0.18 -20.80
CA ASP A 66 -17.92 -0.52 -22.09
C ASP A 66 -16.69 -1.45 -22.11
N GLY A 67 -15.83 -1.37 -21.09
CA GLY A 67 -14.68 -2.23 -20.85
C GLY A 67 -14.96 -3.31 -19.80
N ILE A 68 -14.09 -3.39 -18.79
CA ILE A 68 -14.21 -4.41 -17.72
C ILE A 68 -15.31 -4.01 -16.71
N GLY A 69 -15.61 -2.70 -16.58
CA GLY A 69 -16.71 -2.19 -15.77
C GLY A 69 -16.54 -2.40 -14.26
N ILE A 70 -15.31 -2.37 -13.74
CA ILE A 70 -15.08 -2.47 -12.29
C ILE A 70 -15.49 -1.15 -11.65
N GLY A 71 -16.42 -1.18 -10.69
CA GLY A 71 -16.85 0.03 -10.00
C GLY A 71 -15.67 0.75 -9.33
N ALA A 72 -15.58 2.08 -9.45
CA ALA A 72 -14.42 2.86 -9.03
C ALA A 72 -13.99 2.61 -7.57
N ARG A 73 -14.95 2.37 -6.67
CA ARG A 73 -14.69 2.09 -5.25
C ARG A 73 -14.01 0.73 -4.99
N HIS A 74 -13.96 -0.15 -5.99
CA HIS A 74 -13.26 -1.43 -5.97
C HIS A 74 -11.88 -1.37 -6.62
N LEU A 75 -11.44 -0.17 -7.03
CA LEU A 75 -10.11 0.09 -7.58
C LEU A 75 -9.31 0.92 -6.57
N THR A 76 -8.36 0.27 -5.90
CA THR A 76 -7.54 0.90 -4.84
C THR A 76 -6.14 1.21 -5.33
N VAL A 77 -5.73 2.47 -5.24
CA VAL A 77 -4.34 2.87 -5.47
C VAL A 77 -3.61 2.99 -4.14
N SER A 78 -2.52 2.24 -3.96
CA SER A 78 -1.65 2.38 -2.81
C SER A 78 -0.42 3.20 -3.16
N THR A 79 -0.02 4.14 -2.29
CA THR A 79 1.21 4.93 -2.45
C THR A 79 2.07 4.87 -1.20
N SER A 80 3.39 4.96 -1.38
CA SER A 80 4.37 5.16 -0.31
C SER A 80 4.32 6.56 0.32
N GLY A 81 3.32 7.38 0.00
CA GLY A 81 3.19 8.76 0.47
C GLY A 81 3.81 9.80 -0.47
N VAL A 82 3.67 9.62 -1.79
CA VAL A 82 4.13 10.62 -2.78
C VAL A 82 3.15 11.80 -2.79
N ILE A 83 3.45 12.83 -1.98
CA ILE A 83 2.55 13.97 -1.72
C ILE A 83 2.02 14.64 -3.00
N PRO A 84 2.83 14.96 -4.03
CA PRO A 84 2.30 15.55 -5.26
C PRO A 84 1.28 14.64 -5.96
N GLY A 85 1.47 13.32 -5.91
CA GLY A 85 0.54 12.34 -6.45
C GLY A 85 -0.77 12.31 -5.68
N ILE A 86 -0.73 12.32 -4.34
CA ILE A 86 -1.93 12.38 -3.50
C ILE A 86 -2.77 13.63 -3.82
N ARG A 87 -2.11 14.80 -3.94
CA ARG A 87 -2.79 16.06 -4.27
C ARG A 87 -3.47 16.00 -5.64
N LYS A 88 -2.76 15.51 -6.67
CA LYS A 88 -3.35 15.31 -8.01
C LYS A 88 -4.50 14.30 -7.98
N PHE A 89 -4.36 13.23 -7.21
CA PHE A 89 -5.38 12.17 -7.09
C PHE A 89 -6.63 12.64 -6.34
N ALA A 90 -6.53 13.66 -5.49
CA ALA A 90 -7.67 14.31 -4.85
C ALA A 90 -8.54 15.13 -5.84
N ASP A 91 -7.96 15.55 -6.97
CA ASP A 91 -8.61 16.43 -7.95
C ASP A 91 -9.28 15.69 -9.11
N ILE A 92 -9.13 14.36 -9.18
CA ILE A 92 -9.79 13.57 -10.23
C ILE A 92 -11.27 13.35 -9.88
N PRO A 93 -12.18 13.34 -10.87
CA PRO A 93 -13.61 13.15 -10.63
C PRO A 93 -13.97 11.71 -10.21
N GLU A 94 -13.16 10.72 -10.58
CA GLU A 94 -13.46 9.32 -10.32
C GLU A 94 -13.30 8.94 -8.83
N GLN A 95 -14.16 8.02 -8.38
CA GLN A 95 -14.24 7.59 -6.97
C GLN A 95 -13.25 6.48 -6.60
N PHE A 96 -12.07 6.42 -7.24
CA PHE A 96 -11.00 5.47 -6.90
C PHE A 96 -10.57 5.62 -5.43
N THR A 97 -10.24 4.51 -4.77
CA THR A 97 -9.87 4.53 -3.35
C THR A 97 -8.37 4.72 -3.16
N LEU A 98 -7.97 5.40 -2.09
CA LEU A 98 -6.57 5.68 -1.76
C LEU A 98 -6.15 4.87 -0.53
N ALA A 99 -5.05 4.14 -0.66
CA ALA A 99 -4.29 3.57 0.44
C ALA A 99 -2.91 4.24 0.53
N VAL A 100 -2.38 4.36 1.73
CA VAL A 100 -1.05 4.92 2.00
C VAL A 100 -0.26 3.95 2.85
N SER A 101 0.86 3.50 2.31
CA SER A 101 1.91 2.80 3.04
C SER A 101 2.57 3.75 4.05
N LEU A 102 2.04 3.76 5.28
CA LEU A 102 2.50 4.64 6.37
C LEU A 102 3.65 4.00 7.13
N HIS A 103 3.43 2.79 7.64
CA HIS A 103 4.37 1.92 8.38
C HIS A 103 5.05 2.50 9.63
N SER A 104 5.01 3.80 9.89
CA SER A 104 5.34 4.41 11.18
C SER A 104 4.87 5.86 11.17
N ALA A 105 4.32 6.31 12.30
CA ALA A 105 3.98 7.71 12.56
C ALA A 105 5.10 8.46 13.30
N ILE A 106 6.31 7.88 13.36
CA ILE A 106 7.53 8.53 13.83
C ILE A 106 8.47 8.72 12.64
N GLN A 107 8.84 9.97 12.37
CA GLN A 107 9.58 10.33 11.16
C GLN A 107 10.90 9.55 11.00
N SER A 108 11.66 9.38 12.09
CA SER A 108 12.95 8.70 12.07
C SER A 108 12.80 7.21 11.74
N THR A 109 11.82 6.53 12.33
CA THR A 109 11.51 5.12 12.04
C THR A 109 10.98 4.96 10.61
N ARG A 110 10.04 5.81 10.20
CA ARG A 110 9.54 5.82 8.82
C ARG A 110 10.66 6.04 7.81
N ASN A 111 11.61 6.92 8.09
CA ASN A 111 12.77 7.17 7.25
C ASN A 111 13.68 5.95 7.12
N LYS A 112 13.83 5.14 8.18
CA LYS A 112 14.57 3.87 8.13
C LYS A 112 13.84 2.82 7.30
N LEU A 113 12.52 2.69 7.51
CA LEU A 113 11.68 1.72 6.82
C LEU A 113 11.48 2.05 5.33
N MET A 114 11.34 3.32 4.98
CA MET A 114 10.95 3.80 3.65
C MET A 114 11.86 4.94 3.16
N PRO A 115 13.15 4.66 2.89
CA PRO A 115 14.14 5.69 2.61
C PRO A 115 13.85 6.55 1.38
N GLY A 116 13.19 6.01 0.36
CA GLY A 116 12.87 6.75 -0.87
C GLY A 116 11.85 7.88 -0.71
N VAL A 117 11.17 7.96 0.44
CA VAL A 117 10.17 9.00 0.74
C VAL A 117 10.57 9.88 1.93
N LYS A 118 11.84 9.83 2.36
CA LYS A 118 12.38 10.66 3.45
C LYS A 118 12.10 12.16 3.29
N LYS A 119 12.06 12.65 2.05
CA LYS A 119 11.79 14.06 1.73
C LYS A 119 10.34 14.48 2.04
N TYR A 120 9.42 13.53 2.15
CA TYR A 120 8.03 13.78 2.50
C TYR A 120 7.86 13.57 4.00
N THR A 121 7.77 14.68 4.74
CA THR A 121 7.58 14.62 6.19
C THR A 121 6.17 14.14 6.53
N LEU A 122 6.02 13.50 7.69
CA LEU A 122 4.73 13.05 8.21
C LEU A 122 3.73 14.20 8.36
N LEU A 123 4.19 15.37 8.80
CA LEU A 123 3.36 16.59 8.87
C LEU A 123 2.78 16.95 7.50
N ARG A 124 3.63 17.02 6.46
CA ARG A 124 3.17 17.35 5.10
C ARG A 124 2.33 16.25 4.47
N LEU A 125 2.60 14.99 4.83
CA LEU A 125 1.78 13.86 4.41
C LEU A 125 0.39 13.95 5.04
N HIS A 126 0.31 14.25 6.33
CA HIS A 126 -0.95 14.45 7.05
C HIS A 126 -1.78 15.58 6.43
N GLU A 127 -1.19 16.74 6.18
CA GLU A 127 -1.85 17.86 5.48
C GLU A 127 -2.40 17.44 4.09
N ALA A 128 -1.65 16.63 3.34
CA ALA A 128 -2.09 16.15 2.03
C ALA A 128 -3.26 15.15 2.13
N LEU A 129 -3.30 14.34 3.19
CA LEU A 129 -4.36 13.38 3.44
C LEU A 129 -5.64 14.06 3.95
N GLN A 130 -5.51 15.09 4.79
CA GLN A 130 -6.62 15.95 5.16
C GLN A 130 -7.22 16.62 3.93
N LEU A 131 -6.40 17.22 3.07
CA LEU A 131 -6.86 17.81 1.80
C LEU A 131 -7.59 16.78 0.92
N TYR A 132 -7.05 15.56 0.77
CA TYR A 132 -7.71 14.49 0.02
C TYR A 132 -9.09 14.16 0.60
N THR A 133 -9.17 14.08 1.92
CA THR A 133 -10.42 13.78 2.64
C THR A 133 -11.43 14.91 2.47
N GLU A 134 -11.02 16.17 2.66
CA GLU A 134 -11.87 17.36 2.51
C GLU A 134 -12.42 17.50 1.08
N LYS A 135 -11.57 17.33 0.07
CA LYS A 135 -11.99 17.46 -1.33
C LYS A 135 -12.94 16.37 -1.79
N THR A 136 -12.77 15.17 -1.25
CA THR A 136 -13.41 13.99 -1.84
C THR A 136 -14.47 13.35 -0.95
N GLY A 137 -14.51 13.70 0.34
CA GLY A 137 -15.34 13.05 1.34
C GLY A 137 -15.00 11.58 1.58
N ARG A 138 -13.88 11.09 1.02
CA ARG A 138 -13.47 9.67 1.08
C ARG A 138 -12.45 9.44 2.18
N ARG A 139 -12.58 8.30 2.83
CA ARG A 139 -11.66 7.81 3.87
C ARG A 139 -10.44 7.13 3.24
N PRO A 140 -9.21 7.68 3.36
CA PRO A 140 -8.00 6.94 3.00
C PRO A 140 -7.73 5.79 3.97
N THR A 141 -7.11 4.72 3.47
CA THR A 141 -6.60 3.62 4.28
C THR A 141 -5.11 3.81 4.57
N TYR A 142 -4.69 3.66 5.82
CA TYR A 142 -3.29 3.64 6.24
C TYR A 142 -2.84 2.19 6.41
N GLU A 143 -1.95 1.75 5.53
CA GLU A 143 -1.32 0.44 5.61
C GLU A 143 -0.16 0.50 6.60
N TYR A 144 -0.21 -0.36 7.62
CA TYR A 144 0.76 -0.40 8.70
C TYR A 144 1.25 -1.83 8.92
N ALA A 145 2.43 -2.14 8.39
CA ALA A 145 3.08 -3.43 8.62
C ALA A 145 3.59 -3.52 10.06
N MET A 146 3.26 -4.59 10.77
CA MET A 146 3.63 -4.81 12.16
C MET A 146 4.97 -5.54 12.25
N ILE A 147 6.01 -4.82 12.66
CA ILE A 147 7.40 -5.26 12.65
C ILE A 147 7.95 -5.26 14.07
N GLU A 148 8.38 -6.44 14.52
CA GLU A 148 8.85 -6.66 15.88
C GLU A 148 10.04 -5.79 16.24
N GLY A 149 9.92 -5.04 17.34
CA GLY A 149 10.98 -4.20 17.90
C GLY A 149 11.27 -2.93 17.10
N VAL A 150 10.58 -2.70 15.97
CA VAL A 150 10.82 -1.55 15.09
C VAL A 150 9.70 -0.53 15.21
N ASN A 151 8.46 -0.94 14.96
CA ASN A 151 7.29 -0.06 14.95
C ASN A 151 6.12 -0.59 15.81
N ASP A 152 6.40 -1.58 16.65
CA ASP A 152 5.42 -2.19 17.57
C ASP A 152 5.73 -1.89 19.05
N THR A 153 6.43 -0.78 19.29
CA THR A 153 6.75 -0.29 20.63
C THR A 153 5.64 0.64 21.13
N ASN A 154 5.52 0.83 22.45
CA ASN A 154 4.52 1.74 23.01
C ASN A 154 4.58 3.16 22.41
N PRO A 155 5.76 3.81 22.25
CA PRO A 155 5.83 5.10 21.59
C PRO A 155 5.35 5.10 20.14
N GLU A 156 5.68 4.07 19.35
CA GLU A 156 5.27 3.96 17.95
C GLU A 156 3.76 3.74 17.81
N MET A 157 3.20 2.87 18.65
CA MET A 157 1.77 2.60 18.71
C MET A 157 0.98 3.85 19.13
N GLN A 158 1.48 4.59 20.12
CA GLN A 158 0.86 5.84 20.56
C GLN A 158 0.93 6.91 19.46
N ALA A 159 2.09 7.08 18.81
CA ALA A 159 2.24 8.02 17.71
C ALA A 159 1.28 7.71 16.54
N LEU A 160 1.01 6.44 16.25
CA LEU A 160 0.01 6.07 15.25
C LEU A 160 -1.40 6.48 15.66
N CYS A 161 -1.77 6.27 16.92
CA CYS A 161 -3.06 6.71 17.46
C CYS A 161 -3.21 8.23 17.32
N ASP A 162 -2.20 8.98 17.75
CA ASP A 162 -2.19 10.46 17.69
C ASP A 162 -2.24 10.97 16.24
N PHE A 163 -1.56 10.29 15.31
CA PHE A 163 -1.59 10.64 13.88
C PHE A 163 -2.97 10.47 13.24
N CYS A 164 -3.76 9.51 13.74
CA CYS A 164 -5.09 9.19 13.21
C CYS A 164 -6.21 9.95 13.93
N GLU A 165 -5.97 10.42 15.15
CA GLU A 165 -6.96 11.09 15.97
C GLU A 165 -7.56 12.32 15.26
N GLY A 166 -8.89 12.42 15.28
CA GLY A 166 -9.62 13.52 14.64
C GLY A 166 -9.63 13.48 13.11
N THR A 167 -9.11 12.42 12.47
CA THR A 167 -9.12 12.26 11.00
C THR A 167 -10.05 11.15 10.54
N LEU A 168 -10.64 11.31 9.35
CA LEU A 168 -11.37 10.24 8.70
C LEU A 168 -10.36 9.29 8.04
N CYS A 169 -9.98 8.22 8.73
CA CYS A 169 -9.06 7.22 8.21
C CYS A 169 -9.49 5.79 8.59
N HIS A 170 -9.01 4.82 7.84
CA HIS A 170 -9.05 3.40 8.18
C HIS A 170 -7.62 2.91 8.40
N VAL A 171 -7.33 2.15 9.45
CA VAL A 171 -6.00 1.57 9.65
C VAL A 171 -6.03 0.09 9.32
N ASN A 172 -5.18 -0.33 8.40
CA ASN A 172 -4.99 -1.74 8.07
C ASN A 172 -3.67 -2.24 8.65
N LEU A 173 -3.75 -3.01 9.74
CA LEU A 173 -2.61 -3.64 10.38
C LEU A 173 -2.23 -4.91 9.60
N ILE A 174 -1.09 -4.88 8.93
CA ILE A 174 -0.60 -6.00 8.13
C ILE A 174 0.40 -6.79 8.96
N GLN A 175 0.13 -8.07 9.20
CA GLN A 175 1.13 -8.94 9.79
C GLN A 175 2.23 -9.21 8.76
N LEU A 176 3.48 -8.85 9.10
CA LEU A 176 4.63 -9.14 8.24
C LEU A 176 4.75 -10.66 8.02
N ASN A 177 5.35 -11.06 6.91
CA ASN A 177 5.66 -12.46 6.69
C ASN A 177 7.01 -12.79 7.31
N ASP A 178 7.10 -13.95 7.96
CA ASP A 178 8.39 -14.44 8.43
C ASP A 178 9.17 -15.00 7.24
N ILE A 179 10.13 -14.22 6.74
CA ILE A 179 10.98 -14.60 5.61
C ILE A 179 12.32 -15.04 6.17
N GLU A 180 12.75 -16.23 5.79
CA GLU A 180 14.06 -16.76 6.16
C GLU A 180 15.18 -15.80 5.71
N GLY A 181 16.09 -15.45 6.63
CA GLY A 181 17.18 -14.51 6.38
C GLY A 181 16.82 -13.02 6.39
N SER A 182 15.54 -12.65 6.57
CA SER A 182 15.16 -11.26 6.79
C SER A 182 15.56 -10.78 8.20
N PRO A 183 16.14 -9.57 8.35
CA PRO A 183 16.40 -8.99 9.66
C PRO A 183 15.12 -8.48 10.34
N LEU A 184 14.01 -8.36 9.59
CA LEU A 184 12.72 -7.92 10.10
C LEU A 184 11.84 -9.13 10.38
N LYS A 185 11.23 -9.15 11.57
CA LYS A 185 10.34 -10.21 12.06
C LYS A 185 8.92 -9.70 12.27
N PRO A 186 7.90 -10.57 12.10
CA PRO A 186 6.52 -10.19 12.39
C PRO A 186 6.33 -9.92 13.87
N SER A 187 5.57 -8.88 14.20
CA SER A 187 5.17 -8.65 15.59
C SER A 187 4.33 -9.83 16.12
N PRO A 188 4.50 -10.17 17.41
CA PRO A 188 3.60 -11.09 18.10
C PRO A 188 2.14 -10.63 18.01
N ILE A 189 1.21 -11.58 17.82
CA ILE A 189 -0.21 -11.27 17.59
C ILE A 189 -0.83 -10.42 18.70
N HIS A 190 -0.45 -10.65 19.96
CA HIS A 190 -0.97 -9.88 21.10
C HIS A 190 -0.66 -8.37 21.00
N LYS A 191 0.45 -7.98 20.38
CA LYS A 191 0.77 -6.55 20.14
C LYS A 191 -0.06 -5.97 18.99
N VAL A 192 -0.33 -6.76 17.96
CA VAL A 192 -1.20 -6.35 16.85
C VAL A 192 -2.61 -6.09 17.36
N GLU A 193 -3.14 -7.01 18.17
CA GLU A 193 -4.43 -6.87 18.82
C GLU A 193 -4.45 -5.71 19.85
N ASP A 194 -3.33 -5.47 20.55
CA ASP A 194 -3.21 -4.31 21.45
C ASP A 194 -3.31 -2.99 20.69
N LEU A 195 -2.58 -2.86 19.58
CA LEU A 195 -2.68 -1.67 18.74
C LEU A 195 -4.09 -1.51 18.15
N GLN A 196 -4.71 -2.59 17.70
CA GLN A 196 -6.09 -2.57 17.22
C GLN A 196 -7.03 -2.00 18.30
N ARG A 197 -6.99 -2.55 19.52
CA ARG A 197 -7.84 -2.08 20.64
C ARG A 197 -7.60 -0.60 20.96
N ARG A 198 -6.35 -0.12 20.87
CA ARG A 198 -5.99 1.29 21.11
C ARG A 198 -6.55 2.23 20.04
N LEU A 199 -6.59 1.80 18.78
CA LEU A 199 -7.15 2.58 17.69
C LEU A 199 -8.68 2.58 17.76
N GLU A 200 -9.29 1.41 17.95
CA GLU A 200 -10.75 1.27 18.05
C GLU A 200 -11.34 2.00 19.25
N SER A 201 -10.65 2.03 20.40
CA SER A 201 -11.11 2.80 21.58
C SER A 201 -11.11 4.32 21.36
N ARG A 202 -10.46 4.80 20.31
CA ARG A 202 -10.47 6.19 19.84
C ARG A 202 -11.41 6.41 18.65
N GLY A 203 -12.21 5.41 18.29
CA GLY A 203 -13.15 5.47 17.16
C GLY A 203 -12.50 5.32 15.79
N ILE A 204 -11.26 4.84 15.71
CA ILE A 204 -10.55 4.63 14.44
C ILE A 204 -10.84 3.19 13.96
N GLU A 205 -11.53 3.07 12.82
CA GLU A 205 -11.77 1.77 12.19
C GLU A 205 -10.45 1.09 11.86
N THR A 206 -10.29 -0.15 12.33
CA THR A 206 -9.05 -0.90 12.21
C THR A 206 -9.33 -2.33 11.78
N THR A 207 -8.54 -2.85 10.84
CA THR A 207 -8.57 -4.26 10.44
C THR A 207 -7.21 -4.90 10.62
N ILE A 208 -7.18 -6.12 11.15
CA ILE A 208 -5.99 -6.97 11.09
C ILE A 208 -6.08 -7.79 9.80
N ARG A 209 -5.13 -7.56 8.89
CA ARG A 209 -4.98 -8.34 7.66
C ARG A 209 -3.94 -9.43 7.88
N ASN A 210 -4.42 -10.66 7.93
CA ASN A 210 -3.56 -11.83 7.81
C ASN A 210 -3.03 -11.90 6.37
N SER A 211 -1.71 -11.98 6.22
CA SER A 211 -1.08 -12.14 4.92
C SER A 211 -1.51 -13.47 4.28
N ARG A 212 -1.99 -13.40 3.04
CA ARG A 212 -2.37 -14.55 2.21
C ARG A 212 -1.27 -14.81 1.17
N GLY A 213 -0.96 -16.08 0.88
CA GLY A 213 0.00 -16.47 -0.14
C GLY A 213 1.47 -16.56 0.31
N ASN A 214 1.71 -16.74 1.61
CA ASN A 214 3.07 -16.90 2.17
C ASN A 214 3.75 -18.19 1.72
N ASP A 215 2.96 -19.21 1.42
CA ASP A 215 3.39 -20.52 0.91
C ASP A 215 3.95 -20.45 -0.51
N ILE A 216 3.66 -19.40 -1.26
CA ILE A 216 4.05 -19.26 -2.68
C ILE A 216 4.81 -17.96 -3.00
N ASP A 217 5.41 -17.30 -2.00
CA ASP A 217 6.13 -16.01 -2.17
C ASP A 217 5.27 -14.88 -2.80
N ALA A 218 3.93 -14.96 -2.70
CA ALA A 218 3.00 -14.05 -3.39
C ALA A 218 2.42 -12.95 -2.48
N ALA A 219 2.72 -12.97 -1.18
CA ALA A 219 2.17 -11.99 -0.26
C ALA A 219 2.77 -10.58 -0.47
N CYS A 220 2.08 -9.56 0.04
CA CYS A 220 2.48 -8.16 -0.10
C CYS A 220 3.94 -7.95 0.36
N GLY A 221 4.77 -7.39 -0.53
CA GLY A 221 6.18 -7.16 -0.28
C GLY A 221 7.12 -8.33 -0.61
N GLN A 222 6.60 -9.50 -1.01
CA GLN A 222 7.40 -10.68 -1.39
C GLN A 222 7.65 -10.83 -2.90
N LEU A 223 6.90 -10.10 -3.73
CA LEU A 223 7.00 -10.21 -5.19
C LEU A 223 8.43 -9.93 -5.70
N LYS A 224 9.16 -11.00 -6.02
CA LYS A 224 10.44 -11.01 -6.75
C LYS A 224 10.25 -11.71 -8.09
N GLN A 225 10.73 -11.12 -9.18
CA GLN A 225 10.91 -11.87 -10.41
C GLN A 225 12.06 -12.86 -10.22
N ARG A 226 11.78 -14.17 -10.25
CA ARG A 226 12.82 -15.19 -10.39
C ARG A 226 13.26 -15.19 -11.86
N PHE A 227 14.29 -14.43 -12.20
CA PHE A 227 14.97 -14.62 -13.47
C PHE A 227 15.70 -15.96 -13.40
N LYS A 228 15.18 -17.00 -14.08
CA LYS A 228 16.02 -18.14 -14.46
C LYS A 228 17.06 -17.59 -15.43
N VAL A 229 18.24 -17.24 -14.92
CA VAL A 229 19.41 -17.09 -15.78
C VAL A 229 19.69 -18.48 -16.30
N GLN A 230 19.25 -18.76 -17.53
CA GLN A 230 19.78 -19.87 -18.30
C GLN A 230 21.27 -19.59 -18.45
N LYS A 231 22.09 -20.24 -17.63
CA LYS A 231 23.52 -20.33 -17.89
C LYS A 231 23.64 -21.11 -19.19
N ASN A 232 23.87 -20.41 -20.29
CA ASN A 232 24.37 -21.05 -21.50
C ASN A 232 25.72 -21.66 -21.13
N ALA A 233 25.77 -23.00 -21.13
CA ALA A 233 27.00 -23.76 -21.25
C ALA A 233 27.45 -23.75 -22.71
#